data_AF-A0A139PKH2-F1
#
_entry.id   AF-A0A139PKH2-F1
#
_cell.length_a   1.000
_cell.length_b   1.000
_cell.length_c   1.000
_cell.angle_alpha   90.00
_cell.angle_beta   90.00
_cell.angle_gamma   90.00
#
_symmetry.space_group_name_H-M   'P 1'
#
loop_
_entity.id
_entity.type
_entity.pdbx_description
1 polymer ?
#
loop_
_entity_poly.entity_id
_entity_poly.type
_entity_poly.pdbx_seq_one_letter_code
_entity_poly.pdbx_strand_id
1 'polypeptide(L)'
;MEDIVPSLLKKIKSEFEGARLDSEVLKDLLSKLHHSKASYLDANQYAIEIGEILSKALGASLTNETLPDGKMYYNIAQRVLTDVLGRNYELVSDYAEQVQKNLNSEAKIGLAAQVPELNQDRIDGLVNRLASEESFDDVRWLLEEPVVNFTQSIIDDSIQKNAEFHHKSGLQPEIVRKAAYHCCEWCQEVQGTYKYPRVPKDIYRRHKRCKCTVDYDPKSGKVQNVWSKAWSKSDKSDKIETRKSIGIQSEISQVRKLALQIGITSNPIKKSSKKLTEEEIIQAISGGDKTKGSCSSAAFAYIGNKGGYTVLDFRGGESCDFFSRNSRISMIGNLPGVKMYVAKNTNDFKATKELLENVENGNEYYLATGRHAAIIRKNDNLVEYLELQSKIVNGFKPFDDTVLKKRFKAQKSHAVRGRKYDVDSYLIDVNSLKDNPEFHNILSFLNTAESKQMKGIEGHEK
;
A
#
# COMPACT_ATOMS: atom_id res chain seq x y z
N MET A 1 44.41 -30.83 25.58
CA MET A 1 43.26 -30.94 24.66
C MET A 1 43.71 -30.37 23.33
N GLU A 2 43.61 -31.14 22.25
CA GLU A 2 44.00 -30.70 20.91
C GLU A 2 43.01 -29.61 20.43
N ASP A 3 43.50 -28.57 19.75
CA ASP A 3 42.63 -27.52 19.22
C ASP A 3 41.84 -28.08 18.04
N ILE A 4 40.54 -28.33 18.25
CA ILE A 4 39.65 -28.90 17.23
C ILE A 4 39.17 -27.87 16.19
N VAL A 5 39.36 -26.57 16.45
CA VAL A 5 38.81 -25.51 15.59
C VAL A 5 39.39 -25.54 14.17
N PRO A 6 40.71 -25.71 13.94
CA PRO A 6 41.27 -25.74 12.58
C PRO A 6 40.73 -26.90 11.73
N SER A 7 40.57 -28.09 12.32
CA SER A 7 40.03 -29.25 11.59
C SER A 7 38.54 -29.07 11.28
N LEU A 8 37.76 -28.56 12.25
CA LEU A 8 36.35 -28.20 12.04
C LEU A 8 36.18 -27.16 10.93
N LEU A 9 36.94 -26.06 10.97
CA LEU A 9 36.87 -25.02 9.95
C LEU A 9 37.20 -25.56 8.55
N LYS A 10 38.23 -26.42 8.44
CA LYS A 10 38.60 -27.04 7.17
C LYS A 10 37.44 -27.87 6.61
N LYS A 11 36.78 -28.67 7.46
CA LYS A 11 35.63 -29.50 7.06
C LYS A 11 34.46 -28.63 6.62
N ILE A 12 34.05 -27.65 7.44
CA ILE A 12 32.93 -26.74 7.15
C ILE A 12 33.17 -25.99 5.84
N LYS A 13 34.37 -25.44 5.63
CA LYS A 13 34.71 -24.70 4.40
C LYS A 13 34.66 -25.59 3.17
N SER A 14 35.18 -26.82 3.27
CA SER A 14 35.15 -27.76 2.15
C SER A 14 33.73 -28.15 1.77
N GLU A 15 32.87 -28.44 2.76
CA GLU A 15 31.46 -28.77 2.54
C GLU A 15 30.68 -27.59 1.97
N PHE A 16 30.90 -26.39 2.52
CA PHE A 16 30.28 -25.16 2.06
C PHE A 16 30.65 -24.83 0.62
N GLU A 17 31.95 -24.80 0.28
CA GLU A 17 32.39 -24.46 -1.08
C GLU A 17 31.98 -25.51 -2.10
N GLY A 18 32.02 -26.81 -1.75
CA GLY A 18 31.51 -27.88 -2.60
C GLY A 18 30.04 -27.69 -2.94
N ALA A 19 29.18 -27.57 -1.91
CA ALA A 19 27.75 -27.36 -2.11
C ALA A 19 27.41 -26.05 -2.82
N ARG A 20 28.20 -24.99 -2.61
CA ARG A 20 28.05 -23.70 -3.30
C ARG A 20 28.34 -23.81 -4.79
N LEU A 21 29.38 -24.57 -5.18
CA LEU A 21 29.71 -24.81 -6.59
C LEU A 21 28.70 -25.70 -7.30
N ASP A 22 28.06 -26.61 -6.56
CA ASP A 22 27.07 -27.53 -7.09
C ASP A 22 25.66 -26.94 -7.20
N SER A 23 25.37 -25.83 -6.50
CA SER A 23 24.03 -25.21 -6.52
C SER A 23 23.69 -24.58 -7.87
N GLU A 24 22.73 -25.18 -8.57
CA GLU A 24 22.16 -24.64 -9.82
C GLU A 24 21.47 -23.30 -9.61
N VAL A 25 20.88 -23.07 -8.43
CA VAL A 25 20.24 -21.79 -8.07
C VAL A 25 21.28 -20.67 -8.05
N LEU A 26 22.44 -20.90 -7.43
CA LEU A 26 23.52 -19.91 -7.41
C LEU A 26 24.10 -19.66 -8.80
N LYS A 27 24.22 -20.69 -9.64
CA LYS A 27 24.67 -20.55 -11.03
C LYS A 27 23.72 -19.66 -11.85
N ASP A 28 22.41 -19.86 -11.73
CA ASP A 28 21.40 -19.00 -12.39
C ASP A 28 21.49 -17.54 -11.90
N LEU A 29 21.58 -17.33 -10.59
CA LEU A 29 21.67 -15.99 -10.00
C LEU A 29 22.96 -15.25 -10.40
N LEU A 30 24.09 -15.95 -10.47
CA LEU A 30 25.35 -15.39 -10.96
C LEU A 30 25.28 -15.06 -12.45
N SER A 31 24.60 -15.90 -13.26
CA SER A 31 24.35 -15.61 -14.66
C SER A 31 23.49 -14.36 -14.84
N LYS A 32 22.40 -14.20 -14.08
CA LYS A 32 21.57 -12.98 -14.09
C LYS A 32 22.37 -11.74 -13.73
N LEU A 33 23.26 -11.84 -12.75
CA LEU A 33 24.14 -10.76 -12.33
C LEU A 33 25.08 -10.34 -13.47
N HIS A 34 25.73 -11.31 -14.12
CA HIS A 34 26.63 -11.07 -15.26
C HIS A 34 25.91 -10.39 -16.43
N HIS A 35 24.64 -10.74 -16.68
CA HIS A 35 23.83 -10.11 -17.72
C HIS A 35 23.19 -8.77 -17.30
N SER A 36 23.56 -8.22 -16.13
CA SER A 36 23.00 -6.98 -15.58
C SER A 36 21.47 -6.98 -15.44
N LYS A 37 20.88 -8.16 -15.16
CA LYS A 37 19.42 -8.35 -14.99
C LYS A 37 19.03 -8.66 -13.54
N ALA A 38 20.00 -8.80 -12.65
CA ALA A 38 19.77 -9.11 -11.25
C ALA A 38 19.20 -7.90 -10.49
N SER A 39 18.23 -8.17 -9.62
CA SER A 39 17.57 -7.21 -8.73
C SER A 39 17.87 -7.52 -7.27
N TYR A 40 17.40 -6.66 -6.35
CA TYR A 40 17.49 -6.95 -4.92
C TYR A 40 16.66 -8.18 -4.49
N LEU A 41 15.66 -8.58 -5.27
CA LEU A 41 14.96 -9.85 -5.06
C LEU A 41 15.87 -11.05 -5.35
N ASP A 42 16.66 -10.99 -6.43
CA ASP A 42 17.65 -12.00 -6.75
C ASP A 42 18.76 -12.02 -5.70
N ALA A 43 19.18 -10.85 -5.20
CA ALA A 43 20.15 -10.76 -4.11
C ALA A 43 19.63 -11.38 -2.80
N ASN A 44 18.35 -11.18 -2.47
CA ASN A 44 17.73 -11.84 -1.31
C ASN A 44 17.64 -13.37 -1.51
N GLN A 45 17.34 -13.85 -2.72
CA GLN A 45 17.35 -15.29 -3.02
C GLN A 45 18.75 -15.88 -2.93
N TYR A 46 19.77 -15.14 -3.40
CA TYR A 46 21.18 -15.51 -3.25
C TYR A 46 21.56 -15.65 -1.77
N ALA A 47 21.17 -14.68 -0.95
CA ALA A 47 21.43 -14.70 0.50
C ALA A 47 20.74 -15.88 1.22
N ILE A 48 19.51 -16.24 0.81
CA ILE A 48 18.80 -17.42 1.33
C ILE A 48 19.59 -18.69 1.00
N GLU A 49 19.92 -18.89 -0.28
CA GLU A 49 20.60 -20.09 -0.75
C GLU A 49 21.98 -20.27 -0.07
N ILE A 50 22.78 -19.20 -0.01
CA ILE A 50 24.07 -19.21 0.69
C ILE A 50 23.89 -19.51 2.19
N GLY A 51 22.87 -18.93 2.83
CA GLY A 51 22.55 -19.16 4.23
C GLY A 51 22.16 -20.62 4.51
N GLU A 52 21.32 -21.21 3.65
CA GLU A 52 20.90 -22.60 3.76
C GLU A 52 22.07 -23.58 3.54
N ILE A 53 22.95 -23.31 2.57
CA ILE A 53 24.16 -24.11 2.34
C ILE A 53 25.09 -24.05 3.55
N LEU A 54 25.34 -22.86 4.09
CA LEU A 54 26.18 -22.70 5.29
C LEU A 54 25.55 -23.39 6.50
N SER A 55 24.25 -23.23 6.70
CA SER A 55 23.51 -23.88 7.77
C SER A 55 23.65 -25.40 7.74
N LYS A 56 23.52 -26.01 6.54
CA LYS A 56 23.72 -27.44 6.35
C LYS A 56 25.15 -27.89 6.66
N ALA A 57 26.16 -27.15 6.17
CA ALA A 57 27.57 -27.44 6.45
C ALA A 57 27.89 -27.36 7.95
N LEU A 58 27.37 -26.33 8.63
CA LEU A 58 27.50 -26.18 10.08
C LEU A 58 26.81 -27.32 10.83
N GLY A 59 25.57 -27.66 10.47
CA GLY A 59 24.79 -28.70 11.13
C GLY A 59 25.28 -30.13 10.90
N ALA A 60 26.08 -30.37 9.84
CA ALA A 60 26.74 -31.64 9.55
C ALA A 60 28.12 -31.76 10.22
N SER A 61 28.80 -30.64 10.42
CA SER A 61 30.14 -30.60 11.00
C SER A 61 30.16 -30.40 12.51
N LEU A 62 29.16 -29.72 13.08
CA LEU A 62 29.03 -29.47 14.51
C LEU A 62 27.97 -30.40 15.10
N THR A 63 28.42 -31.29 15.99
CA THR A 63 27.62 -32.31 16.67
C THR A 63 28.17 -32.54 18.08
N ASN A 64 27.42 -33.22 18.96
CA ASN A 64 27.90 -33.52 20.30
C ASN A 64 29.19 -34.38 20.29
N GLU A 65 29.38 -35.22 19.27
CA GLU A 65 30.57 -36.08 19.14
C GLU A 65 31.81 -35.32 18.67
N THR A 66 31.61 -34.23 17.93
CA THR A 66 32.71 -33.41 17.40
C THR A 66 33.11 -32.29 18.34
N LEU A 67 32.23 -31.93 19.28
CA LEU A 67 32.47 -30.91 20.31
C LEU A 67 33.02 -31.54 21.60
N PRO A 68 33.87 -30.82 22.35
CA PRO A 68 34.41 -31.35 23.61
C PRO A 68 33.27 -31.49 24.63
N ASP A 69 33.14 -32.69 25.20
CA ASP A 69 32.09 -33.05 26.17
C ASP A 69 30.66 -32.79 25.67
N GLY A 70 30.45 -32.76 24.34
CA GLY A 70 29.16 -32.41 23.75
C GLY A 70 28.74 -30.94 23.93
N LYS A 71 29.65 -30.08 24.38
CA LYS A 71 29.38 -28.67 24.69
C LYS A 71 30.05 -27.73 23.70
N MET A 72 29.30 -26.72 23.27
CA MET A 72 29.86 -25.61 22.50
C MET A 72 30.49 -24.58 23.45
N TYR A 73 31.82 -24.49 23.45
CA TYR A 73 32.51 -23.47 24.24
C TYR A 73 32.59 -22.13 23.51
N TYR A 74 32.56 -21.02 24.26
CA TYR A 74 32.58 -19.66 23.72
C TYR A 74 33.72 -19.42 22.73
N ASN A 75 34.94 -19.84 23.07
CA ASN A 75 36.12 -19.67 22.20
C ASN A 75 36.02 -20.46 20.89
N ILE A 76 35.40 -21.64 20.92
CA ILE A 76 35.15 -22.48 19.73
C ILE A 76 34.09 -21.80 18.87
N ALA A 77 32.94 -21.44 19.46
CA ALA A 77 31.86 -20.75 18.78
C ALA A 77 32.32 -19.44 18.14
N GLN A 78 33.08 -18.62 18.88
CA GLN A 78 33.58 -17.33 18.41
C GLN A 78 34.47 -17.49 17.18
N ARG A 79 35.47 -18.38 17.24
CA ARG A 79 36.41 -18.58 16.13
C ARG A 79 35.74 -19.18 14.90
N VAL A 80 34.85 -20.16 15.09
CA VAL A 80 34.14 -20.82 13.98
C VAL A 80 33.15 -19.85 13.34
N LEU A 81 32.27 -19.20 14.12
CA LEU A 81 31.22 -18.35 13.57
C LEU A 81 31.76 -17.06 12.96
N THR A 82 32.75 -16.41 13.59
CA THR A 82 33.33 -15.18 13.04
C THR A 82 33.93 -15.42 11.66
N ASP A 83 34.61 -16.55 11.46
CA ASP A 83 35.21 -16.89 10.18
C ASP A 83 34.15 -17.24 9.12
N VAL A 84 33.22 -18.15 9.41
CA VAL A 84 32.25 -18.61 8.41
C VAL A 84 31.16 -17.58 8.10
N LEU A 85 30.66 -16.84 9.10
CA LEU A 85 29.70 -15.77 8.89
C LEU A 85 30.36 -14.53 8.27
N GLY A 86 31.64 -14.28 8.56
CA GLY A 86 32.44 -13.27 7.87
C GLY A 86 32.56 -13.57 6.37
N ARG A 87 32.90 -14.82 6.01
CA ARG A 87 32.95 -15.24 4.61
C ARG A 87 31.59 -15.14 3.91
N ASN A 88 30.54 -15.50 4.61
CA ASN A 88 29.16 -15.38 4.11
C ASN A 88 28.80 -13.92 3.85
N TYR A 89 29.17 -13.04 4.79
CA TYR A 89 29.01 -11.60 4.63
C TYR A 89 29.69 -11.08 3.37
N GLU A 90 30.96 -11.40 3.15
CA GLU A 90 31.70 -10.97 1.95
C GLU A 90 30.96 -11.36 0.66
N LEU A 91 30.56 -12.64 0.53
CA LEU A 91 29.90 -13.14 -0.67
C LEU A 91 28.58 -12.42 -0.95
N VAL A 92 27.77 -12.23 0.09
CA VAL A 92 26.44 -11.61 -0.05
C VAL A 92 26.56 -10.10 -0.28
N SER A 93 27.49 -9.43 0.42
CA SER A 93 27.73 -8.00 0.23
C SER A 93 28.30 -7.69 -1.16
N ASP A 94 29.19 -8.53 -1.68
CA ASP A 94 29.77 -8.38 -3.03
C ASP A 94 28.71 -8.56 -4.12
N TYR A 95 27.79 -9.51 -3.94
CA TYR A 95 26.67 -9.70 -4.85
C TYR A 95 25.73 -8.48 -4.82
N ALA A 96 25.37 -8.01 -3.62
CA ALA A 96 24.50 -6.84 -3.43
C ALA A 96 25.12 -5.55 -4.00
N GLU A 97 26.43 -5.36 -3.83
CA GLU A 97 27.17 -4.22 -4.38
C GLU A 97 27.09 -4.21 -5.92
N GLN A 98 27.30 -5.36 -6.57
CA GLN A 98 27.20 -5.48 -8.02
C GLN A 98 25.77 -5.23 -8.52
N VAL A 99 24.76 -5.76 -7.83
CA VAL A 99 23.35 -5.46 -8.13
C VAL A 99 23.09 -3.96 -8.04
N GLN A 100 23.57 -3.29 -6.99
CA GLN A 100 23.40 -1.86 -6.83
C GLN A 100 24.12 -1.05 -7.92
N LYS A 101 25.34 -1.45 -8.31
CA LYS A 101 26.08 -0.83 -9.43
C LYS A 101 25.28 -0.91 -10.73
N ASN A 102 24.70 -2.08 -11.02
CA ASN A 102 23.87 -2.29 -12.21
C ASN A 102 22.61 -1.42 -12.18
N LEU A 103 21.90 -1.38 -11.05
CA LEU A 103 20.72 -0.55 -10.87
C LEU A 103 21.03 0.95 -10.97
N ASN A 104 22.17 1.41 -10.43
CA ASN A 104 22.62 2.79 -10.56
C ASN A 104 22.92 3.15 -12.02
N SER A 105 23.60 2.25 -12.74
CA SER A 105 23.90 2.42 -14.17
C SER A 105 22.62 2.50 -15.00
N GLU A 106 21.66 1.59 -14.78
CA GLU A 106 20.36 1.58 -15.47
C GLU A 106 19.54 2.85 -15.18
N ALA A 107 19.57 3.32 -13.94
CA ALA A 107 18.93 4.56 -13.50
C ALA A 107 19.68 5.85 -13.90
N LYS A 108 20.85 5.73 -14.55
CA LYS A 108 21.77 6.82 -14.92
C LYS A 108 22.23 7.66 -13.73
N ILE A 109 22.49 6.98 -12.61
CA ILE A 109 22.98 7.57 -11.36
C ILE A 109 24.49 7.35 -11.30
N GLY A 110 25.27 8.44 -11.33
CA GLY A 110 26.74 8.40 -11.23
C GLY A 110 27.29 8.24 -9.82
N LEU A 111 26.51 7.63 -8.91
CA LEU A 111 26.88 7.43 -7.50
C LEU A 111 27.43 6.02 -7.29
N ALA A 112 28.50 5.91 -6.50
CA ALA A 112 29.07 4.62 -6.12
C ALA A 112 28.12 3.86 -5.18
N ALA A 113 28.00 2.55 -5.41
CA ALA A 113 27.31 1.65 -4.49
C ALA A 113 27.99 1.68 -3.11
N GLN A 114 27.18 1.67 -2.06
CA GLN A 114 27.63 1.62 -0.68
C GLN A 114 27.53 0.18 -0.17
N VAL A 115 28.56 -0.29 0.51
CA VAL A 115 28.59 -1.59 1.17
C VAL A 115 28.34 -1.39 2.66
N PRO A 116 27.40 -2.12 3.31
CA PRO A 116 27.20 -2.05 4.76
C PRO A 116 28.47 -2.47 5.52
N GLU A 117 28.51 -2.28 6.83
CA GLU A 117 29.58 -2.87 7.65
C GLU A 117 29.10 -4.21 8.21
N LEU A 118 30.03 -5.13 8.48
CA LEU A 118 29.70 -6.40 9.13
C LEU A 118 29.12 -6.14 10.53
N ASN A 119 27.92 -6.65 10.77
CA ASN A 119 27.26 -6.53 12.06
C ASN A 119 27.84 -7.53 13.07
N GLN A 120 28.95 -7.13 13.71
CA GLN A 120 29.65 -7.97 14.69
C GLN A 120 28.79 -8.28 15.91
N ASP A 121 27.96 -7.34 16.38
CA ASP A 121 27.07 -7.54 17.53
C ASP A 121 26.12 -8.73 17.33
N ARG A 122 25.67 -8.97 16.10
CA ARG A 122 24.81 -10.12 15.79
C ARG A 122 25.57 -11.44 15.81
N ILE A 123 26.81 -11.45 15.34
CA ILE A 123 27.69 -12.63 15.44
C ILE A 123 27.95 -12.93 16.93
N ASP A 124 28.31 -11.92 17.71
CA ASP A 124 28.60 -12.06 19.14
C ASP A 124 27.37 -12.54 19.92
N GLY A 125 26.17 -12.07 19.55
CA GLY A 125 24.91 -12.56 20.11
C GLY A 125 24.66 -14.05 19.83
N LEU A 126 24.92 -14.49 18.59
CA LEU A 126 24.84 -15.92 18.21
C LEU A 126 25.86 -16.76 18.98
N VAL A 127 27.10 -16.29 19.06
CA VAL A 127 28.20 -16.95 19.81
C VAL A 127 27.83 -17.11 21.28
N ASN A 128 27.38 -16.04 21.93
CA ASN A 128 26.98 -16.07 23.34
C ASN A 128 25.85 -17.08 23.59
N ARG A 129 24.84 -17.11 22.72
CA ARG A 129 23.69 -18.01 22.89
C ARG A 129 24.03 -19.48 22.62
N LEU A 130 24.89 -19.76 21.64
CA LEU A 130 25.38 -21.11 21.37
C LEU A 130 26.27 -21.66 22.50
N ALA A 131 26.98 -20.78 23.21
CA ALA A 131 27.85 -21.17 24.30
C ALA A 131 27.16 -21.25 25.68
N SER A 132 25.85 -21.01 25.75
CA SER A 132 25.16 -20.84 27.03
C SER A 132 24.68 -22.13 27.68
N GLU A 133 24.38 -23.17 26.90
CA GLU A 133 23.86 -24.44 27.42
C GLU A 133 24.97 -25.47 27.65
N GLU A 134 24.68 -26.48 28.47
CA GLU A 134 25.61 -27.58 28.73
C GLU A 134 25.67 -28.58 27.57
N SER A 135 24.54 -28.82 26.90
CA SER A 135 24.44 -29.67 25.72
C SER A 135 24.29 -28.81 24.46
N PHE A 136 25.06 -29.14 23.43
CA PHE A 136 24.95 -28.46 22.15
C PHE A 136 23.62 -28.75 21.42
N ASP A 137 22.99 -29.90 21.65
CA ASP A 137 21.70 -30.22 21.03
C ASP A 137 20.59 -29.22 21.39
N ASP A 138 20.62 -28.65 22.60
CA ASP A 138 19.61 -27.68 23.08
C ASP A 138 19.69 -26.34 22.31
N VAL A 139 20.84 -26.05 21.71
CA VAL A 139 21.14 -24.82 20.98
C VAL A 139 21.40 -25.03 19.50
N ARG A 140 21.45 -26.27 19.03
CA ARG A 140 21.73 -26.64 17.64
C ARG A 140 20.82 -25.94 16.64
N TRP A 141 19.56 -25.74 16.99
CA TRP A 141 18.57 -25.03 16.16
C TRP A 141 18.99 -23.60 15.79
N LEU A 142 19.94 -23.00 16.51
CA LEU A 142 20.50 -21.68 16.18
C LEU A 142 21.34 -21.68 14.91
N LEU A 143 21.85 -22.83 14.48
CA LEU A 143 22.60 -22.99 13.24
C LEU A 143 21.69 -23.15 12.01
N GLU A 144 20.38 -23.23 12.23
CA GLU A 144 19.37 -23.35 11.16
C GLU A 144 18.94 -21.97 10.66
N GLU A 145 17.64 -21.66 10.82
CA GLU A 145 17.00 -20.42 10.41
C GLU A 145 17.71 -19.13 10.87
N PRO A 146 18.34 -19.04 12.06
CA PRO A 146 19.03 -17.81 12.45
C PRO A 146 20.23 -17.48 11.55
N VAL A 147 20.94 -18.48 11.02
CA VAL A 147 22.02 -18.27 10.03
C VAL A 147 21.45 -17.69 8.74
N VAL A 148 20.34 -18.25 8.24
CA VAL A 148 19.65 -17.75 7.03
C VAL A 148 19.06 -16.33 7.24
N ASN A 149 18.64 -16.00 8.46
CA ASN A 149 18.18 -14.64 8.77
C ASN A 149 19.33 -13.64 8.91
N PHE A 150 20.50 -14.10 9.36
CA PHE A 150 21.72 -13.30 9.35
C PHE A 150 22.12 -12.96 7.90
N THR A 151 22.13 -13.95 7.00
CA THR A 151 22.50 -13.71 5.60
C THR A 151 21.56 -12.74 4.90
N GLN A 152 20.24 -12.95 5.04
CA GLN A 152 19.23 -12.06 4.45
C GLN A 152 19.34 -10.61 4.95
N SER A 153 19.71 -10.42 6.23
CA SER A 153 19.80 -9.06 6.76
C SER A 153 20.93 -8.22 6.16
N ILE A 154 21.96 -8.85 5.59
CA ILE A 154 23.01 -8.13 4.86
C ILE A 154 22.42 -7.42 3.65
N ILE A 155 21.43 -8.04 3.00
CA ILE A 155 20.70 -7.43 1.88
C ILE A 155 19.87 -6.25 2.37
N ASP A 156 19.16 -6.40 3.49
CA ASP A 156 18.37 -5.31 4.06
C ASP A 156 19.26 -4.12 4.46
N ASP A 157 20.40 -4.38 5.10
CA ASP A 157 21.39 -3.38 5.49
C ASP A 157 22.01 -2.69 4.26
N SER A 158 22.25 -3.44 3.18
CA SER A 158 22.71 -2.91 1.89
C SER A 158 21.68 -1.96 1.27
N ILE A 159 20.40 -2.35 1.25
CA ILE A 159 19.29 -1.50 0.77
C ILE A 159 19.21 -0.23 1.61
N GLN A 160 19.26 -0.36 2.94
CA GLN A 160 19.17 0.78 3.84
C GLN A 160 20.31 1.78 3.58
N LYS A 161 21.57 1.31 3.56
CA LYS A 161 22.74 2.19 3.39
C LYS A 161 22.74 2.90 2.03
N ASN A 162 22.34 2.21 0.97
CA ASN A 162 22.24 2.82 -0.36
C ASN A 162 21.07 3.78 -0.50
N ALA A 163 19.90 3.48 0.09
CA ALA A 163 18.76 4.38 0.10
C ALA A 163 19.06 5.67 0.90
N GLU A 164 19.72 5.53 2.06
CA GLU A 164 20.20 6.68 2.85
C GLU A 164 21.18 7.54 2.06
N PHE A 165 22.15 6.91 1.39
CA PHE A 165 23.14 7.60 0.59
C PHE A 165 22.51 8.35 -0.58
N HIS A 166 21.65 7.69 -1.36
CA HIS A 166 20.93 8.32 -2.46
C HIS A 166 20.07 9.50 -1.98
N HIS A 167 19.39 9.35 -0.83
CA HIS A 167 18.63 10.46 -0.24
C HIS A 167 19.53 11.64 0.14
N LYS A 168 20.68 11.39 0.79
CA LYS A 168 21.67 12.42 1.12
C LYS A 168 22.22 13.11 -0.14
N SER A 169 22.26 12.40 -1.27
CA SER A 169 22.62 12.95 -2.58
C SER A 169 21.47 13.67 -3.31
N GLY A 170 20.33 13.89 -2.66
CA GLY A 170 19.20 14.66 -3.20
C GLY A 170 18.22 13.85 -4.05
N LEU A 171 18.33 12.52 -4.06
CA LEU A 171 17.36 11.62 -4.70
C LEU A 171 16.20 11.31 -3.76
N GLN A 172 15.15 10.70 -4.32
CA GLN A 172 13.97 10.24 -3.58
C GLN A 172 13.80 8.73 -3.79
N PRO A 173 14.65 7.91 -3.15
CA PRO A 173 14.58 6.46 -3.26
C PRO A 173 13.26 5.91 -2.73
N GLU A 174 12.79 4.82 -3.33
CA GLU A 174 11.59 4.12 -2.92
C GLU A 174 11.92 2.68 -2.53
N ILE A 175 11.39 2.24 -1.39
CA ILE A 175 11.61 0.92 -0.81
C ILE A 175 10.27 0.20 -0.81
N VAL A 176 10.25 -1.03 -1.33
CA VAL A 176 9.04 -1.83 -1.44
C VAL A 176 9.23 -3.10 -0.63
N ARG A 177 8.48 -3.24 0.47
CA ARG A 177 8.43 -4.49 1.24
C ARG A 177 7.22 -5.30 0.81
N LYS A 178 7.44 -6.55 0.38
CA LYS A 178 6.39 -7.50 -0.02
C LYS A 178 6.27 -8.62 1.01
N ALA A 179 5.06 -8.80 1.51
CA ALA A 179 4.72 -9.90 2.40
C ALA A 179 4.65 -11.23 1.64
N ALA A 180 5.24 -12.29 2.19
CA ALA A 180 5.09 -13.64 1.65
C ALA A 180 3.69 -14.22 1.94
N TYR A 181 3.26 -15.20 1.13
CA TYR A 181 2.00 -15.92 1.35
C TYR A 181 2.03 -16.62 2.72
N HIS A 182 0.97 -16.47 3.53
CA HIS A 182 0.90 -16.91 4.93
C HIS A 182 1.97 -16.34 5.88
N CYS A 183 2.48 -15.13 5.64
CA CYS A 183 3.33 -14.45 6.62
C CYS A 183 2.55 -13.99 7.86
N CYS A 184 3.27 -13.72 8.95
CA CYS A 184 2.68 -13.27 10.22
C CYS A 184 1.98 -11.91 10.09
N GLU A 185 1.05 -11.62 11.00
CA GLU A 185 0.27 -10.38 11.03
C GLU A 185 1.16 -9.13 11.01
N TRP A 186 2.22 -9.11 11.82
CA TRP A 186 3.20 -8.02 11.82
C TRP A 186 3.85 -7.80 10.44
N CYS A 187 4.20 -8.87 9.71
CA CYS A 187 4.76 -8.76 8.37
C CYS A 187 3.74 -8.25 7.34
N GLN A 188 2.45 -8.53 7.53
CA GLN A 188 1.38 -7.99 6.69
C GLN A 188 1.13 -6.51 6.98
N GLU A 189 1.30 -6.07 8.22
CA GLU A 189 1.12 -4.66 8.61
C GLU A 189 2.23 -3.77 8.07
N VAL A 190 3.50 -4.21 8.14
CA VAL A 190 4.65 -3.42 7.68
C VAL A 190 4.87 -3.47 6.18
N GLN A 191 4.11 -4.27 5.44
CA GLN A 191 4.22 -4.34 3.97
C GLN A 191 3.82 -3.00 3.34
N GLY A 192 4.43 -2.67 2.19
CA GLY A 192 4.07 -1.47 1.45
C GLY A 192 5.25 -0.79 0.80
N THR A 193 4.97 0.38 0.25
CA THR A 193 5.91 1.20 -0.50
C THR A 193 6.21 2.47 0.29
N TYR A 194 7.49 2.69 0.57
CA TYR A 194 7.96 3.77 1.44
C TYR A 194 8.94 4.67 0.69
N LYS A 195 8.80 5.98 0.87
CA LYS A 195 9.67 6.98 0.24
C LYS A 195 10.60 7.57 1.29
N TYR A 196 11.91 7.58 1.00
CA TYR A 196 12.90 8.18 1.88
C TYR A 196 12.66 9.70 2.04
N PRO A 197 12.76 10.28 3.26
CA PRO A 197 13.20 9.69 4.53
C PRO A 197 12.08 9.12 5.41
N ARG A 198 10.83 9.08 4.92
CA ARG A 198 9.67 8.55 5.68
C ARG A 198 9.62 7.03 5.61
N VAL A 199 10.66 6.39 6.13
CA VAL A 199 10.83 4.92 6.18
C VAL A 199 10.94 4.49 7.65
N PRO A 200 9.89 3.87 8.22
CA PRO A 200 9.97 3.24 9.54
C PRO A 200 11.12 2.23 9.67
N LYS A 201 11.83 2.24 10.80
CA LYS A 201 12.94 1.30 11.06
C LYS A 201 12.51 -0.17 10.99
N ASP A 202 11.25 -0.47 11.30
CA ASP A 202 10.70 -1.82 11.32
C ASP A 202 10.63 -2.49 9.93
N ILE A 203 10.80 -1.71 8.85
CA ILE A 203 10.81 -2.21 7.46
C ILE A 203 11.99 -3.14 7.18
N TYR A 204 13.13 -2.95 7.85
CA TYR A 204 14.31 -3.80 7.68
C TYR A 204 14.37 -4.94 8.70
N ARG A 205 13.44 -4.95 9.68
CA ARG A 205 13.42 -6.00 10.70
C ARG A 205 12.81 -7.29 10.16
N ARG A 206 13.38 -8.42 10.58
CA ARG A 206 12.90 -9.78 10.30
C ARG A 206 12.61 -10.53 11.60
N HIS A 207 11.56 -11.35 11.58
CA HIS A 207 11.27 -12.32 12.65
C HIS A 207 11.82 -13.70 12.28
N LYS A 208 11.80 -14.65 13.23
CA LYS A 208 12.20 -16.04 12.99
C LYS A 208 11.39 -16.63 11.82
N ARG A 209 12.05 -17.23 10.81
CA ARG A 209 11.45 -17.80 9.58
C ARG A 209 10.73 -16.78 8.67
N CYS A 210 11.21 -15.53 8.61
CA CYS A 210 10.64 -14.53 7.70
C CYS A 210 11.07 -14.80 6.25
N LYS A 211 10.10 -15.04 5.35
CA LYS A 211 10.32 -15.15 3.90
C LYS A 211 9.92 -13.88 3.12
N CYS A 212 9.59 -12.80 3.81
CA CYS A 212 9.21 -11.54 3.16
C CYS A 212 10.42 -10.92 2.44
N THR A 213 10.17 -10.19 1.36
CA THR A 213 11.23 -9.57 0.57
C THR A 213 11.19 -8.06 0.71
N VAL A 214 12.37 -7.45 0.77
CA VAL A 214 12.56 -6.00 0.66
C VAL A 214 13.21 -5.76 -0.70
N ASP A 215 12.57 -4.94 -1.50
CA ASP A 215 12.98 -4.58 -2.85
C ASP A 215 13.29 -3.08 -2.90
N TYR A 216 14.23 -2.72 -3.76
CA TYR A 216 14.76 -1.38 -3.88
C TYR A 216 14.95 -1.00 -5.33
N ASP A 217 14.23 0.04 -5.75
CA ASP A 217 14.39 0.67 -7.06
C ASP A 217 14.85 2.11 -6.84
N PRO A 218 16.08 2.48 -7.26
CA PRO A 218 16.56 3.84 -7.13
C PRO A 218 15.74 4.87 -7.94
N LYS A 219 14.88 4.42 -8.86
CA LYS A 219 14.07 5.22 -9.80
C LYS A 219 14.90 6.23 -10.59
N SER A 220 14.24 7.03 -11.46
CA SER A 220 14.94 8.03 -12.29
C SER A 220 15.76 8.98 -11.41
N GLY A 221 17.06 9.14 -11.71
CA GLY A 221 18.01 10.06 -11.05
C GLY A 221 17.68 11.55 -11.18
N LYS A 222 16.42 11.95 -10.92
CA LYS A 222 15.97 13.34 -10.89
C LYS A 222 16.54 13.98 -9.62
N VAL A 223 17.65 14.67 -9.78
CA VAL A 223 18.28 15.43 -8.71
C VAL A 223 17.62 16.81 -8.63
N GLN A 224 17.19 17.21 -7.44
CA GLN A 224 16.68 18.57 -7.20
C GLN A 224 17.87 19.52 -7.02
N ASN A 225 17.89 20.63 -7.75
CA ASN A 225 18.92 21.65 -7.57
C ASN A 225 18.73 22.37 -6.21
N VAL A 226 19.75 22.32 -5.35
CA VAL A 226 19.72 22.83 -3.97
C VAL A 226 19.51 24.35 -3.89
N TRP A 227 19.96 25.10 -4.90
CA TRP A 227 19.91 26.57 -4.90
C TRP A 227 18.68 27.13 -5.61
N SER A 228 18.18 26.47 -6.68
CA SER A 228 17.04 26.96 -7.44
C SER A 228 15.71 26.26 -7.12
N LYS A 229 15.74 25.14 -6.37
CA LYS A 229 14.61 24.20 -6.18
C LYS A 229 13.95 23.75 -7.50
N ALA A 230 14.55 24.05 -8.64
CA ALA A 230 14.03 23.74 -9.97
C ALA A 230 14.46 22.33 -10.38
N TRP A 231 13.54 21.63 -11.03
CA TRP A 231 13.75 20.30 -11.58
C TRP A 231 14.27 20.44 -13.02
N SER A 232 15.45 19.93 -13.34
CA SER A 232 15.88 19.83 -14.74
C SER A 232 15.29 18.57 -15.38
N LYS A 233 14.48 18.75 -16.42
CA LYS A 233 14.14 17.69 -17.38
C LYS A 233 15.08 17.86 -18.57
N SER A 234 15.80 16.82 -18.97
CA SER A 234 16.27 16.73 -20.36
C SER A 234 15.18 16.05 -21.16
N ASP A 235 14.66 16.79 -22.14
CA ASP A 235 13.62 16.36 -23.06
C ASP A 235 13.91 15.01 -23.71
N LYS A 236 12.85 14.20 -23.78
CA LYS A 236 12.40 13.58 -25.02
C LYS A 236 10.93 13.22 -24.85
N SER A 237 10.11 14.21 -25.20
CA SER A 237 8.90 14.01 -26.00
C SER A 237 9.12 12.92 -27.07
N ASP A 238 8.03 12.29 -27.52
CA ASP A 238 7.97 11.25 -28.58
C ASP A 238 7.76 9.81 -28.08
N LYS A 239 7.56 9.58 -26.77
CA LYS A 239 7.00 8.31 -26.25
C LYS A 239 5.74 8.50 -25.38
N ILE A 240 5.10 9.67 -25.50
CA ILE A 240 3.94 10.07 -24.69
C ILE A 240 2.60 9.64 -25.34
N GLU A 241 2.57 9.32 -26.64
CA GLU A 241 1.33 8.88 -27.28
C GLU A 241 1.03 7.39 -27.06
N THR A 242 2.05 6.54 -26.95
CA THR A 242 1.89 5.08 -26.77
C THR A 242 1.76 4.61 -25.33
N ARG A 243 1.79 5.52 -24.33
CA ARG A 243 1.56 5.20 -22.91
C ARG A 243 0.31 5.84 -22.30
N LYS A 244 -0.60 6.38 -23.12
CA LYS A 244 -1.92 6.84 -22.66
C LYS A 244 -2.90 5.70 -22.34
N SER A 245 -2.55 4.43 -22.55
CA SER A 245 -3.52 3.32 -22.45
C SER A 245 -3.27 2.28 -21.35
N ILE A 246 -2.14 2.24 -20.61
CA ILE A 246 -1.85 1.09 -19.71
C ILE A 246 -1.10 1.47 -18.41
N GLY A 247 -1.65 2.37 -17.58
CA GLY A 247 -0.98 2.66 -16.30
C GLY A 247 -1.69 3.62 -15.35
N ILE A 248 -2.97 3.40 -15.05
CA ILE A 248 -3.66 4.13 -13.97
C ILE A 248 -3.37 3.40 -12.65
N GLN A 249 -2.27 3.78 -11.98
CA GLN A 249 -2.14 3.68 -10.53
C GLN A 249 -1.68 5.02 -9.95
N SER A 250 -2.71 5.88 -9.78
CA SER A 250 -2.96 6.75 -8.64
C SER A 250 -1.86 7.77 -8.25
N GLU A 251 -1.85 8.91 -8.93
CA GLU A 251 -1.66 10.17 -8.19
C GLU A 251 -2.80 10.27 -7.15
N ILE A 252 -2.44 10.26 -5.86
CA ILE A 252 -3.40 10.42 -4.77
C ILE A 252 -4.20 11.73 -4.94
N SER A 253 -5.52 11.63 -5.04
CA SER A 253 -6.40 12.77 -5.30
C SER A 253 -6.36 13.77 -4.13
N GLN A 254 -6.68 15.03 -4.42
CA GLN A 254 -6.74 16.06 -3.39
C GLN A 254 -7.77 15.74 -2.30
N VAL A 255 -8.93 15.18 -2.68
CA VAL A 255 -9.96 14.75 -1.72
C VAL A 255 -9.44 13.65 -0.80
N ARG A 256 -8.70 12.66 -1.33
CA ARG A 256 -8.08 11.60 -0.51
C ARG A 256 -6.99 12.13 0.42
N LYS A 257 -6.14 13.05 -0.06
CA LYS A 257 -5.14 13.74 0.79
C LYS A 257 -5.80 14.47 1.97
N LEU A 258 -6.93 15.13 1.71
CA LEU A 258 -7.65 15.90 2.73
C LEU A 258 -8.34 15.01 3.75
N ALA A 259 -8.91 13.88 3.32
CA ALA A 259 -9.46 12.88 4.25
C ALA A 259 -8.38 12.32 5.20
N LEU A 260 -7.19 12.02 4.67
CA LEU A 260 -6.04 11.59 5.47
C LEU A 260 -5.56 12.68 6.44
N GLN A 261 -5.51 13.94 5.99
CA GLN A 261 -5.07 15.07 6.82
C GLN A 261 -6.03 15.34 7.99
N ILE A 262 -7.33 15.15 7.78
CA ILE A 262 -8.35 15.30 8.83
C ILE A 262 -8.32 14.11 9.81
N GLY A 263 -7.68 13.00 9.45
CA GLY A 263 -7.57 11.82 10.31
C GLY A 263 -8.77 10.89 10.23
N ILE A 264 -9.58 10.97 9.17
CA ILE A 264 -10.74 10.08 8.98
C ILE A 264 -10.23 8.64 8.83
N THR A 265 -10.70 7.74 9.69
CA THR A 265 -10.27 6.33 9.65
C THR A 265 -10.58 5.70 8.28
N SER A 266 -9.63 4.99 7.68
CA SER A 266 -9.86 4.30 6.42
C SER A 266 -10.21 2.83 6.66
N ASN A 267 -11.35 2.37 6.16
CA ASN A 267 -11.71 0.95 6.11
C ASN A 267 -11.76 0.50 4.64
N PRO A 268 -10.84 -0.38 4.19
CA PRO A 268 -10.82 -0.85 2.81
C PRO A 268 -12.18 -1.40 2.36
N ILE A 269 -12.61 -1.06 1.14
CA ILE A 269 -13.79 -1.66 0.52
C ILE A 269 -13.45 -3.06 0.02
N LYS A 270 -14.41 -3.99 0.08
CA LYS A 270 -14.24 -5.36 -0.41
C LYS A 270 -14.97 -5.50 -1.74
N LYS A 271 -14.36 -6.19 -2.71
CA LYS A 271 -15.06 -6.56 -3.93
C LYS A 271 -16.10 -7.63 -3.59
N SER A 272 -17.34 -7.43 -3.99
CA SER A 272 -18.43 -8.37 -3.71
C SER A 272 -18.25 -9.64 -4.54
N SER A 273 -18.43 -10.81 -3.92
CA SER A 273 -18.39 -12.11 -4.61
C SER A 273 -19.55 -12.30 -5.59
N LYS A 274 -20.68 -11.63 -5.33
CA LYS A 274 -21.87 -11.57 -6.18
C LYS A 274 -22.25 -10.12 -6.42
N LYS A 275 -22.61 -9.77 -7.66
CA LYS A 275 -23.18 -8.45 -7.96
C LYS A 275 -24.55 -8.35 -7.30
N LEU A 276 -24.71 -7.41 -6.37
CA LEU A 276 -25.97 -7.19 -5.66
C LEU A 276 -27.03 -6.63 -6.63
N THR A 277 -28.29 -7.02 -6.43
CA THR A 277 -29.43 -6.38 -7.10
C THR A 277 -29.66 -4.97 -6.55
N GLU A 278 -30.43 -4.14 -7.26
CA GLU A 278 -30.75 -2.78 -6.80
C GLU A 278 -31.43 -2.80 -5.42
N GLU A 279 -32.35 -3.73 -5.21
CA GLU A 279 -33.07 -3.93 -3.95
C GLU A 279 -32.13 -4.35 -2.82
N GLU A 280 -31.20 -5.28 -3.10
CA GLU A 280 -30.19 -5.71 -2.12
C GLU A 280 -29.27 -4.55 -1.73
N ILE A 281 -28.86 -3.71 -2.68
CA ILE A 281 -28.06 -2.50 -2.41
C ILE A 281 -28.84 -1.52 -1.53
N ILE A 282 -30.08 -1.22 -1.91
CA ILE A 282 -30.95 -0.30 -1.17
C ILE A 282 -31.16 -0.81 0.25
N GLN A 283 -31.43 -2.10 0.44
CA GLN A 283 -31.62 -2.69 1.77
C GLN A 283 -30.34 -2.61 2.63
N ALA A 284 -29.16 -2.74 2.02
CA ALA A 284 -27.89 -2.69 2.75
C ALA A 284 -27.52 -1.28 3.24
N ILE A 285 -27.87 -0.24 2.49
CA ILE A 285 -27.43 1.16 2.78
C ILE A 285 -28.55 2.09 3.24
N SER A 286 -29.82 1.69 3.13
CA SER A 286 -30.95 2.47 3.63
C SER A 286 -31.21 2.18 5.12
N GLY A 287 -31.87 3.11 5.81
CA GLY A 287 -32.23 2.87 7.22
C GLY A 287 -32.40 4.11 8.09
N GLY A 288 -33.28 5.04 7.69
CA GLY A 288 -33.78 6.06 8.61
C GLY A 288 -32.73 7.00 9.20
N ASP A 289 -31.70 7.34 8.42
CA ASP A 289 -30.65 8.22 8.88
C ASP A 289 -31.16 9.66 9.08
N LYS A 290 -31.24 10.07 10.36
CA LYS A 290 -31.60 11.44 10.78
C LYS A 290 -30.38 12.36 10.95
N THR A 291 -29.18 11.93 10.57
CA THR A 291 -27.99 12.78 10.63
C THR A 291 -28.02 13.82 9.51
N LYS A 292 -27.62 15.06 9.83
CA LYS A 292 -27.50 16.12 8.82
C LYS A 292 -26.25 15.84 7.99
N GLY A 293 -26.40 15.71 6.67
CA GLY A 293 -25.27 15.64 5.73
C GLY A 293 -25.02 14.28 5.07
N SER A 294 -25.60 13.19 5.57
CA SER A 294 -25.31 11.83 5.07
C SER A 294 -25.94 11.49 3.71
N CYS A 295 -26.73 12.38 3.14
CA CYS A 295 -27.35 12.16 1.84
C CYS A 295 -26.32 11.95 0.71
N SER A 296 -25.22 12.68 0.77
CA SER A 296 -24.11 12.55 -0.19
C SER A 296 -23.38 11.23 -0.01
N SER A 297 -23.09 10.85 1.23
CA SER A 297 -22.39 9.60 1.53
C SER A 297 -23.24 8.38 1.16
N ALA A 298 -24.55 8.41 1.41
CA ALA A 298 -25.45 7.32 1.06
C ALA A 298 -25.50 7.13 -0.46
N ALA A 299 -25.55 8.23 -1.22
CA ALA A 299 -25.49 8.18 -2.67
C ALA A 299 -24.11 7.66 -3.17
N PHE A 300 -22.99 8.06 -2.57
CA PHE A 300 -21.68 7.51 -2.95
C PHE A 300 -21.53 6.02 -2.61
N ALA A 301 -22.08 5.56 -1.49
CA ALA A 301 -22.12 4.13 -1.16
C ALA A 301 -22.94 3.34 -2.18
N TYR A 302 -24.10 3.86 -2.62
CA TYR A 302 -24.89 3.25 -3.69
C TYR A 302 -24.05 3.07 -4.97
N ILE A 303 -23.31 4.11 -5.38
CA ILE A 303 -22.44 4.07 -6.55
C ILE A 303 -21.34 3.01 -6.40
N GLY A 304 -20.71 2.92 -5.23
CA GLY A 304 -19.72 1.89 -4.93
C GLY A 304 -20.28 0.47 -5.05
N ASN A 305 -21.48 0.25 -4.53
CA ASN A 305 -22.17 -1.04 -4.64
C ASN A 305 -22.60 -1.38 -6.07
N LYS A 306 -23.04 -0.39 -6.87
CA LYS A 306 -23.29 -0.58 -8.31
C LYS A 306 -22.01 -0.95 -9.07
N GLY A 307 -20.85 -0.47 -8.62
CA GLY A 307 -19.51 -0.86 -9.10
C GLY A 307 -19.05 -2.26 -8.65
N GLY A 308 -19.84 -2.99 -7.86
CA GLY A 308 -19.53 -4.34 -7.41
C GLY A 308 -18.69 -4.41 -6.13
N TYR A 309 -18.66 -3.34 -5.33
CA TYR A 309 -17.98 -3.32 -4.03
C TYR A 309 -18.96 -3.29 -2.88
N THR A 310 -18.67 -3.98 -1.78
CA THR A 310 -19.44 -3.87 -0.55
C THR A 310 -19.03 -2.58 0.18
N VAL A 311 -19.91 -1.59 0.14
CA VAL A 311 -19.71 -0.28 0.80
C VAL A 311 -20.89 0.02 1.69
N LEU A 312 -20.62 0.21 2.98
CA LEU A 312 -21.63 0.50 3.99
C LEU A 312 -21.44 1.93 4.50
N ASP A 313 -22.48 2.78 4.37
CA ASP A 313 -22.45 4.18 4.81
C ASP A 313 -23.15 4.37 6.15
N PHE A 314 -22.41 4.34 7.27
CA PHE A 314 -23.01 4.66 8.58
C PHE A 314 -22.04 5.35 9.54
N ARG A 315 -21.08 6.11 9.00
CA ARG A 315 -20.18 6.91 9.83
C ARG A 315 -20.78 8.29 10.07
N GLY A 316 -21.57 8.41 11.14
CA GLY A 316 -21.79 9.72 11.74
C GLY A 316 -20.46 10.41 12.09
N GLY A 317 -20.50 11.70 12.41
CA GLY A 317 -19.30 12.47 12.79
C GLY A 317 -18.49 12.95 11.58
N GLU A 318 -17.16 12.87 11.65
CA GLU A 318 -16.24 13.56 10.74
C GLU A 318 -16.31 13.07 9.28
N SER A 319 -16.61 11.78 9.05
CA SER A 319 -16.75 11.25 7.68
C SER A 319 -18.00 11.81 7.00
N CYS A 320 -19.15 11.76 7.67
CA CYS A 320 -20.40 12.38 7.18
C CYS A 320 -20.22 13.90 6.93
N ASP A 321 -19.61 14.63 7.87
CA ASP A 321 -19.34 16.07 7.66
C ASP A 321 -18.43 16.28 6.45
N PHE A 322 -17.37 15.49 6.30
CA PHE A 322 -16.45 15.59 5.18
C PHE A 322 -17.16 15.43 3.84
N PHE A 323 -17.89 14.33 3.64
CA PHE A 323 -18.56 14.04 2.37
C PHE A 323 -19.77 14.95 2.09
N SER A 324 -20.35 15.58 3.11
CA SER A 324 -21.49 16.50 2.95
C SER A 324 -21.14 17.85 2.29
N ARG A 325 -19.86 18.25 2.25
CA ARG A 325 -19.44 19.57 1.77
C ARG A 325 -19.41 19.63 0.23
N ASN A 326 -19.98 20.69 -0.34
CA ASN A 326 -19.95 20.97 -1.78
C ASN A 326 -18.53 20.95 -2.38
N SER A 327 -17.53 21.42 -1.64
CA SER A 327 -16.13 21.35 -2.09
C SER A 327 -15.62 19.92 -2.27
N ARG A 328 -16.08 18.95 -1.46
CA ARG A 328 -15.71 17.54 -1.62
C ARG A 328 -16.44 16.90 -2.79
N ILE A 329 -17.73 17.20 -2.95
CA ILE A 329 -18.53 16.76 -4.10
C ILE A 329 -17.86 17.23 -5.40
N SER A 330 -17.49 18.51 -5.48
CA SER A 330 -16.77 19.06 -6.63
C SER A 330 -15.42 18.38 -6.89
N MET A 331 -14.64 18.07 -5.84
CA MET A 331 -13.38 17.34 -6.00
C MET A 331 -13.59 15.91 -6.51
N ILE A 332 -14.63 15.21 -6.05
CA ILE A 332 -14.97 13.85 -6.50
C ILE A 332 -15.45 13.87 -7.96
N GLY A 333 -16.29 14.84 -8.33
CA GLY A 333 -16.76 15.00 -9.71
C GLY A 333 -15.66 15.41 -10.70
N ASN A 334 -14.56 16.00 -10.23
CA ASN A 334 -13.39 16.38 -11.03
C ASN A 334 -12.29 15.30 -11.06
N LEU A 335 -12.54 14.09 -10.57
CA LEU A 335 -11.57 13.00 -10.70
C LEU A 335 -11.31 12.69 -12.18
N PRO A 336 -10.08 12.26 -12.54
CA PRO A 336 -9.76 11.93 -13.93
C PRO A 336 -10.73 10.89 -14.51
N GLY A 337 -11.36 11.22 -15.64
CA GLY A 337 -12.31 10.35 -16.34
C GLY A 337 -13.75 10.40 -15.82
N VAL A 338 -14.04 11.16 -14.76
CA VAL A 338 -15.41 11.36 -14.26
C VAL A 338 -16.10 12.47 -15.05
N LYS A 339 -17.34 12.23 -15.48
CA LYS A 339 -18.17 13.23 -16.16
C LYS A 339 -19.04 13.93 -15.12
N MET A 340 -18.81 15.24 -14.96
CA MET A 340 -19.59 16.11 -14.07
C MET A 340 -20.11 17.32 -14.84
N TYR A 341 -21.35 17.70 -14.55
CA TYR A 341 -22.00 18.93 -14.99
C TYR A 341 -22.23 19.82 -13.77
N VAL A 342 -22.04 21.13 -13.95
CA VAL A 342 -22.19 22.13 -12.88
C VAL A 342 -23.10 23.24 -13.39
N ALA A 343 -24.18 23.52 -12.65
CA ALA A 343 -25.05 24.65 -12.91
C ALA A 343 -24.88 25.69 -11.78
N LYS A 344 -24.61 26.94 -12.15
CA LYS A 344 -24.45 28.05 -11.20
C LYS A 344 -25.65 28.96 -11.28
N ASN A 345 -26.42 29.05 -10.20
CA ASN A 345 -27.61 29.88 -10.19
C ASN A 345 -27.96 30.38 -8.79
N THR A 346 -28.59 31.55 -8.72
CA THR A 346 -29.27 32.01 -7.50
C THR A 346 -30.52 31.18 -7.15
N ASN A 347 -31.06 30.38 -8.09
CA ASN A 347 -32.30 29.61 -7.94
C ASN A 347 -32.07 28.12 -8.21
N ASP A 348 -32.26 27.30 -7.17
CA ASP A 348 -32.01 25.85 -7.22
C ASP A 348 -32.91 25.11 -8.22
N PHE A 349 -34.14 25.59 -8.45
CA PHE A 349 -35.08 24.98 -9.41
C PHE A 349 -34.58 25.17 -10.84
N LYS A 350 -34.06 26.36 -11.15
CA LYS A 350 -33.48 26.65 -12.46
C LYS A 350 -32.21 25.84 -12.69
N ALA A 351 -31.30 25.84 -11.71
CA ALA A 351 -30.07 25.04 -11.77
C ALA A 351 -30.37 23.54 -11.97
N THR A 352 -31.33 23.00 -11.22
CA THR A 352 -31.72 21.59 -11.35
C THR A 352 -32.29 21.30 -12.73
N LYS A 353 -33.15 22.16 -13.26
CA LYS A 353 -33.71 21.99 -14.61
C LYS A 353 -32.62 21.95 -15.69
N GLU A 354 -31.65 22.86 -15.60
CA GLU A 354 -30.49 22.91 -16.51
C GLU A 354 -29.64 21.63 -16.42
N LEU A 355 -29.38 21.13 -15.21
CA LEU A 355 -28.66 19.87 -15.04
C LEU A 355 -29.41 18.68 -15.64
N LEU A 356 -30.73 18.62 -15.48
CA LEU A 356 -31.58 17.54 -16.00
C LEU A 356 -31.58 17.43 -17.54
N GLU A 357 -31.17 18.48 -18.27
CA GLU A 357 -31.00 18.43 -19.73
C GLU A 357 -29.87 17.47 -20.15
N ASN A 358 -28.93 17.18 -19.25
CA ASN A 358 -27.80 16.27 -19.47
C ASN A 358 -28.10 14.81 -19.06
N VAL A 359 -29.30 14.53 -18.56
CA VAL A 359 -29.68 13.19 -18.08
C VAL A 359 -30.21 12.35 -19.23
N GLU A 360 -29.47 11.29 -19.56
CA GLU A 360 -29.85 10.31 -20.56
C GLU A 360 -30.79 9.24 -19.99
N ASN A 361 -31.67 8.71 -20.84
CA ASN A 361 -32.64 7.67 -20.45
C ASN A 361 -31.92 6.37 -20.06
N GLY A 362 -32.31 5.76 -18.95
CA GLY A 362 -31.72 4.52 -18.43
C GLY A 362 -30.38 4.68 -17.70
N ASN A 363 -29.81 5.90 -17.65
CA ASN A 363 -28.60 6.20 -16.89
C ASN A 363 -28.94 6.77 -15.50
N GLU A 364 -28.08 6.45 -14.53
CA GLU A 364 -28.15 6.98 -13.17
C GLU A 364 -27.12 8.12 -13.00
N TYR A 365 -27.50 9.14 -12.25
CA TYR A 365 -26.65 10.30 -11.98
C TYR A 365 -26.73 10.65 -10.49
N TYR A 366 -25.61 11.04 -9.90
CA TYR A 366 -25.59 11.69 -8.61
C TYR A 366 -25.96 13.16 -8.78
N LEU A 367 -27.00 13.62 -8.10
CA LEU A 367 -27.43 15.04 -8.08
C LEU A 367 -27.22 15.61 -6.68
N ALA A 368 -26.51 16.74 -6.59
CA ALA A 368 -26.47 17.59 -5.39
C ALA A 368 -27.01 18.98 -5.70
N THR A 369 -28.10 19.36 -5.02
CA THR A 369 -28.79 20.65 -5.22
C THR A 369 -29.53 21.06 -3.95
N GLY A 370 -29.67 22.37 -3.71
CA GLY A 370 -30.23 22.89 -2.46
C GLY A 370 -29.42 22.44 -1.23
N ARG A 371 -30.02 21.63 -0.36
CA ARG A 371 -29.38 21.08 0.85
C ARG A 371 -29.38 19.55 0.90
N HIS A 372 -29.46 18.89 -0.25
CA HIS A 372 -29.53 17.44 -0.33
C HIS A 372 -28.82 16.89 -1.56
N ALA A 373 -28.48 15.61 -1.50
CA ALA A 373 -27.92 14.87 -2.61
C ALA A 373 -28.57 13.49 -2.70
N ALA A 374 -28.82 13.02 -3.92
CA ALA A 374 -29.39 11.70 -4.18
C ALA A 374 -28.99 11.19 -5.55
N ILE A 375 -29.21 9.90 -5.80
CA ILE A 375 -29.16 9.36 -7.16
C ILE A 375 -30.46 9.71 -7.86
N ILE A 376 -30.39 10.14 -9.11
CA ILE A 376 -31.52 10.35 -9.99
C ILE A 376 -31.37 9.51 -11.25
N ARG A 377 -32.48 9.18 -11.90
CA ARG A 377 -32.50 8.54 -13.21
C ARG A 377 -33.69 9.04 -14.02
N LYS A 378 -33.61 8.90 -15.33
CA LYS A 378 -34.72 9.19 -16.25
C LYS A 378 -35.17 7.91 -16.92
N ASN A 379 -36.47 7.60 -16.81
CA ASN A 379 -37.14 6.48 -17.45
C ASN A 379 -38.39 6.99 -18.14
N ASP A 380 -38.51 6.83 -19.46
CA ASP A 380 -39.71 7.15 -20.25
C ASP A 380 -40.28 8.55 -19.99
N ASN A 381 -39.39 9.56 -19.92
CA ASN A 381 -39.66 10.96 -19.59
C ASN A 381 -40.08 11.27 -18.15
N LEU A 382 -40.10 10.27 -17.26
CA LEU A 382 -40.23 10.47 -15.83
C LEU A 382 -38.84 10.50 -15.20
N VAL A 383 -38.60 11.52 -14.36
CA VAL A 383 -37.40 11.59 -13.54
C VAL A 383 -37.73 11.01 -12.18
N GLU A 384 -36.88 10.11 -11.69
CA GLU A 384 -36.99 9.52 -10.37
C GLU A 384 -35.74 9.85 -9.55
N TYR A 385 -35.88 9.95 -8.24
CA TYR A 385 -34.76 10.03 -7.30
C TYR A 385 -34.79 8.86 -6.34
N LEU A 386 -33.62 8.43 -5.90
CA LEU A 386 -33.43 7.34 -4.96
C LEU A 386 -33.48 7.88 -3.53
N GLU A 387 -34.52 7.51 -2.80
CA GLU A 387 -34.63 7.78 -1.37
C GLU A 387 -33.95 6.68 -0.55
N LEU A 388 -32.97 7.06 0.28
CA LEU A 388 -32.22 6.13 1.15
C LEU A 388 -32.31 6.48 2.64
N GLN A 389 -32.73 7.69 3.00
CA GLN A 389 -32.77 8.14 4.40
C GLN A 389 -34.18 8.12 5.01
N SER A 390 -35.17 7.61 4.29
CA SER A 390 -36.50 7.40 4.85
C SER A 390 -36.45 6.27 5.89
N LYS A 391 -37.23 6.43 6.96
CA LYS A 391 -37.37 5.36 7.96
C LYS A 391 -38.14 4.15 7.42
N ILE A 392 -39.07 4.38 6.50
CA ILE A 392 -40.08 3.37 6.10
C ILE A 392 -40.13 3.21 4.59
N VAL A 393 -39.87 4.28 3.82
CA VAL A 393 -40.17 4.32 2.38
C VAL A 393 -38.91 4.69 1.60
N ASN A 394 -38.04 3.72 1.40
CA ASN A 394 -36.82 3.84 0.58
C ASN A 394 -37.05 3.33 -0.85
N GLY A 395 -36.11 3.60 -1.75
CA GLY A 395 -36.15 3.24 -3.17
C GLY A 395 -36.47 4.42 -4.09
N PHE A 396 -36.54 4.15 -5.40
CA PHE A 396 -36.83 5.17 -6.40
C PHE A 396 -38.25 5.74 -6.25
N LYS A 397 -38.36 7.06 -6.34
CA LYS A 397 -39.60 7.84 -6.22
C LYS A 397 -39.66 8.91 -7.29
N PRO A 398 -40.85 9.36 -7.70
CA PRO A 398 -40.99 10.48 -8.62
C PRO A 398 -40.23 11.71 -8.13
N PHE A 399 -39.52 12.38 -9.04
CA PHE A 399 -38.75 13.59 -8.77
C PHE A 399 -39.43 14.80 -9.44
N ASP A 400 -40.06 15.64 -8.62
CA ASP A 400 -40.77 16.84 -9.06
C ASP A 400 -40.37 18.08 -8.22
N ASP A 401 -40.93 19.24 -8.56
CA ASP A 401 -40.70 20.49 -7.82
C ASP A 401 -41.13 20.41 -6.34
N THR A 402 -42.09 19.54 -6.01
CA THR A 402 -42.55 19.32 -4.63
C THR A 402 -41.46 18.61 -3.83
N VAL A 403 -40.84 17.57 -4.39
CA VAL A 403 -39.69 16.87 -3.83
C VAL A 403 -38.49 17.81 -3.75
N LEU A 404 -38.21 18.56 -4.80
CA LEU A 404 -37.10 19.52 -4.83
C LEU A 404 -37.25 20.56 -3.69
N LYS A 405 -38.45 21.09 -3.48
CA LYS A 405 -38.74 22.01 -2.37
C LYS A 405 -38.70 21.33 -1.00
N LYS A 406 -39.40 20.21 -0.82
CA LYS A 406 -39.63 19.60 0.50
C LYS A 406 -38.46 18.74 0.97
N ARG A 407 -37.91 17.91 0.08
CA ARG A 407 -36.84 16.96 0.37
C ARG A 407 -35.47 17.59 0.18
N PHE A 408 -35.24 18.23 -0.96
CA PHE A 408 -33.94 18.86 -1.25
C PHE A 408 -33.78 20.26 -0.64
N LYS A 409 -34.84 20.82 -0.05
CA LYS A 409 -34.85 22.18 0.53
C LYS A 409 -34.41 23.26 -0.46
N ALA A 410 -34.72 23.06 -1.74
CA ALA A 410 -34.40 23.98 -2.81
C ALA A 410 -35.04 25.36 -2.58
N GLN A 411 -34.29 26.40 -2.89
CA GLN A 411 -34.67 27.79 -2.74
C GLN A 411 -34.87 28.45 -4.10
N LYS A 412 -35.89 29.30 -4.19
CA LYS A 412 -36.16 30.11 -5.40
C LYS A 412 -35.18 31.28 -5.56
N SER A 413 -34.47 31.65 -4.48
CA SER A 413 -33.43 32.68 -4.49
C SER A 413 -32.54 32.51 -3.27
N HIS A 414 -31.24 32.39 -3.49
CA HIS A 414 -30.19 32.51 -2.48
C HIS A 414 -29.83 33.99 -2.31
N ALA A 415 -29.90 34.50 -1.07
CA ALA A 415 -29.54 35.87 -0.76
C ALA A 415 -29.02 36.03 0.68
N VAL A 416 -27.96 36.82 0.86
CA VAL A 416 -27.46 37.24 2.17
C VAL A 416 -27.51 38.75 2.27
N ARG A 417 -28.14 39.29 3.33
CA ARG A 417 -28.32 40.74 3.54
C ARG A 417 -28.88 41.47 2.31
N GLY A 418 -29.85 40.85 1.62
CA GLY A 418 -30.52 41.40 0.44
C GLY A 418 -29.73 41.30 -0.89
N ARG A 419 -28.48 40.82 -0.87
CA ARG A 419 -27.69 40.59 -2.09
C ARG A 419 -27.81 39.13 -2.50
N LYS A 420 -28.20 38.90 -3.77
CA LYS A 420 -28.23 37.56 -4.35
C LYS A 420 -26.82 37.05 -4.62
N TYR A 421 -26.62 35.76 -4.47
CA TYR A 421 -25.37 35.09 -4.79
C TYR A 421 -25.66 33.76 -5.48
N ASP A 422 -24.77 33.35 -6.37
CA ASP A 422 -24.89 32.08 -7.07
C ASP A 422 -24.43 30.93 -6.18
N VAL A 423 -25.11 29.80 -6.31
CA VAL A 423 -24.75 28.53 -5.69
C VAL A 423 -24.54 27.50 -6.79
N ASP A 424 -23.52 26.67 -6.61
CA ASP A 424 -23.22 25.56 -7.52
C ASP A 424 -24.11 24.35 -7.16
N SER A 425 -24.80 23.80 -8.16
CA SER A 425 -25.40 22.47 -8.14
C SER A 425 -24.59 21.53 -9.03
N TYR A 426 -24.49 20.26 -8.63
CA TYR A 426 -23.63 19.27 -9.28
C TYR A 426 -24.44 18.08 -9.77
N LEU A 427 -24.13 17.61 -10.97
CA LEU A 427 -24.61 16.35 -11.53
C LEU A 427 -23.41 15.50 -11.95
N ILE A 428 -23.26 14.29 -11.42
CA ILE A 428 -22.13 13.39 -11.74
C ILE A 428 -22.68 12.10 -12.34
N ASP A 429 -22.15 11.70 -13.49
CA ASP A 429 -22.53 10.44 -14.16
C ASP A 429 -22.04 9.23 -13.36
N VAL A 430 -22.96 8.36 -12.94
CA VAL A 430 -22.65 7.19 -12.09
C VAL A 430 -21.74 6.21 -12.82
N ASN A 431 -21.93 6.03 -14.13
CA ASN A 431 -21.11 5.09 -14.92
C ASN A 431 -19.65 5.51 -14.98
N SER A 432 -19.37 6.81 -15.12
CA SER A 432 -18.01 7.36 -15.12
C SER A 432 -17.32 7.31 -13.75
N LEU A 433 -18.10 7.29 -12.66
CA LEU A 433 -17.58 7.33 -11.29
C LEU A 433 -17.42 5.92 -10.68
N LYS A 434 -18.38 5.01 -10.91
CA LYS A 434 -18.44 3.70 -10.22
C LYS A 434 -17.21 2.81 -10.46
N ASP A 435 -16.57 2.93 -11.62
CA ASP A 435 -15.41 2.13 -12.02
C ASP A 435 -14.08 2.88 -11.83
N ASN A 436 -14.13 4.10 -11.28
CA ASN A 436 -12.95 4.92 -11.08
C ASN A 436 -12.09 4.38 -9.90
N PRO A 437 -10.81 4.02 -10.13
CA PRO A 437 -9.98 3.40 -9.10
C PRO A 437 -9.65 4.34 -7.94
N GLU A 438 -9.59 5.65 -8.18
CA GLU A 438 -9.36 6.61 -7.11
C GLU A 438 -10.63 6.88 -6.30
N PHE A 439 -11.80 6.80 -6.93
CA PHE A 439 -13.08 6.78 -6.21
C PHE A 439 -13.17 5.59 -5.26
N HIS A 440 -12.72 4.40 -5.66
CA HIS A 440 -12.64 3.22 -4.77
C HIS A 440 -11.78 3.48 -3.53
N ASN A 441 -10.66 4.17 -3.69
CA ASN A 441 -9.83 4.58 -2.57
C ASN A 441 -10.54 5.59 -1.66
N ILE A 442 -11.31 6.52 -2.23
CA ILE A 442 -12.08 7.51 -1.47
C ILE A 442 -13.21 6.84 -0.66
N LEU A 443 -13.86 5.82 -1.23
CA LEU A 443 -14.92 5.06 -0.55
C LEU A 443 -14.42 4.39 0.74
N SER A 444 -13.12 4.14 0.89
CA SER A 444 -12.57 3.57 2.14
C SER A 444 -12.76 4.47 3.37
N PHE A 445 -12.82 5.79 3.19
CA PHE A 445 -13.06 6.75 4.26
C PHE A 445 -14.53 6.85 4.67
N LEU A 446 -15.41 6.35 3.79
CA LEU A 446 -16.85 6.27 3.98
C LEU A 446 -17.25 4.91 4.56
N ASN A 447 -16.59 3.83 4.11
CA ASN A 447 -16.96 2.46 4.43
C ASN A 447 -16.93 2.17 5.94
N THR A 448 -17.98 1.56 6.46
CA THR A 448 -18.14 1.25 7.88
C THR A 448 -18.10 -0.27 8.08
N ALA A 449 -17.44 -0.74 9.13
CA ALA A 449 -17.58 -2.15 9.53
C ALA A 449 -19.04 -2.41 9.92
N GLU A 450 -19.57 -3.57 9.55
CA GLU A 450 -20.97 -3.95 9.83
C GLU A 450 -21.32 -3.82 11.32
N SER A 451 -20.41 -4.26 12.20
CA SER A 451 -20.53 -4.14 13.67
C SER A 451 -20.46 -2.72 14.21
N LYS A 452 -20.07 -1.74 13.38
CA LYS A 452 -19.94 -0.32 13.74
C LYS A 452 -20.95 0.57 13.01
N GLN A 453 -21.94 -0.02 12.33
CA GLN A 453 -22.99 0.75 11.68
C GLN A 453 -23.86 1.45 12.72
N MET A 454 -23.84 2.79 12.70
CA MET A 454 -24.76 3.61 13.48
C MET A 454 -25.94 4.02 12.58
N LYS A 455 -26.98 3.19 12.52
CA LYS A 455 -28.23 3.54 11.83
C LYS A 455 -28.97 4.60 12.66
N GLY A 456 -28.74 5.87 12.36
CA GLY A 456 -29.35 7.01 13.04
C GLY A 456 -28.80 7.29 14.46
N ILE A 457 -29.23 8.42 15.04
CA ILE A 457 -28.71 9.00 16.30
C ILE A 457 -28.88 8.06 17.52
N GLU A 458 -29.77 7.06 17.44
CA GLU A 458 -30.05 6.13 18.54
C GLU A 458 -29.47 4.72 18.33
N GLY A 459 -28.63 4.51 17.30
CA GLY A 459 -27.75 3.35 17.20
C GLY A 459 -28.40 1.98 16.98
N HIS A 460 -29.70 1.81 17.18
CA HIS A 460 -30.38 0.52 17.03
C HIS A 460 -31.84 0.71 16.58
N GLU A 461 -32.13 0.54 15.29
CA GLU A 461 -33.40 -0.10 14.88
C GLU A 461 -33.02 -1.21 13.90
N LYS A 462 -33.31 -2.46 14.31
CA LYS A 462 -33.21 -3.66 13.48
C LYS A 462 -34.14 -3.55 12.27
#